data_AF-A0A847Y3B3-F1
#
_entry.id   AF-A0A847Y3B3-F1
#
_cell.length_a   1.000
_cell.length_b   1.000
_cell.length_c   1.000
_cell.angle_alpha   90.00
_cell.angle_beta   90.00
_cell.angle_gamma   90.00
#
_symmetry.space_group_name_H-M   'P 1'
#
loop_
_entity.id
_entity.type
_entity.pdbx_description
1 polymer ?
#
loop_
_entity_poly.entity_id
_entity_poly.type
_entity_poly.pdbx_seq_one_letter_code
_entity_poly.pdbx_strand_id
1 'polypeptide(L)'
;MVIEMLGACRAGAGYADILEAMTEGFSRRGQPEGWMGHFPGGVTGYLLADCRCLSSQRLGCGQAYDWFATRPGVMVEELSLLTAHGLEIPSLGATWPLHSFSG
;
A
#
# COMPACT_ATOMS: atom_id res chain seq x y z
N MET A 1 7.70 -2.55 -4.23
CA MET A 1 7.03 -1.23 -4.33
C MET A 1 5.82 -1.26 -3.40
N VAL A 2 4.88 -2.20 -3.62
CA VAL A 2 3.76 -2.45 -2.69
C VAL A 2 4.23 -2.98 -1.33
N ILE A 3 5.20 -3.90 -1.26
CA ILE A 3 5.72 -4.42 0.03
C ILE A 3 6.22 -3.31 0.95
N GLU A 4 6.98 -2.35 0.43
CA GLU A 4 7.49 -1.24 1.24
C GLU A 4 6.37 -0.32 1.73
N MET A 5 5.32 -0.18 0.93
CA MET A 5 4.12 0.56 1.32
C MET A 5 3.32 -0.16 2.41
N LEU A 6 3.10 -1.47 2.26
CA LEU A 6 2.45 -2.32 3.27
C LEU A 6 3.19 -2.31 4.61
N GLY A 7 4.52 -2.32 4.56
CA GLY A 7 5.36 -2.23 5.76
C GLY A 7 5.20 -0.92 6.54
N ALA A 8 4.76 0.16 5.87
CA ALA A 8 4.48 1.45 6.51
C ALA A 8 3.04 1.53 7.09
N CYS A 9 2.15 0.62 6.71
CA CYS A 9 0.76 0.63 7.16
C CYS A 9 0.64 0.23 8.64
N ARG A 10 0.31 1.21 9.47
CA ARG A 10 -0.02 1.04 10.90
C ARG A 10 -1.12 2.03 11.29
N ALA A 11 -1.86 1.72 12.36
CA ALA A 11 -2.93 2.60 12.82
C ALA A 11 -2.38 4.01 13.12
N GLY A 12 -3.02 5.03 12.57
CA GLY A 12 -2.62 6.43 12.70
C GLY A 12 -1.47 6.87 11.79
N ALA A 13 -0.88 6.00 10.97
CA ALA A 13 0.09 6.40 9.95
C ALA A 13 -0.54 7.42 8.98
N GLY A 14 0.22 8.43 8.57
CA GLY A 14 -0.24 9.39 7.57
C GLY A 14 -0.19 8.79 6.18
N TYR A 15 -1.13 9.16 5.32
CA TYR A 15 -1.10 8.78 3.90
C TYR A 15 0.19 9.23 3.19
N ALA A 16 0.76 10.36 3.60
CA ALA A 16 2.05 10.84 3.10
C ALA A 16 3.20 9.87 3.42
N ASP A 17 3.24 9.30 4.63
CA ASP A 17 4.27 8.34 5.06
C ASP A 17 4.20 7.07 4.18
N ILE A 18 2.98 6.64 3.84
CA ILE A 18 2.72 5.50 2.96
C ILE A 18 3.23 5.78 1.54
N LEU A 19 2.91 6.96 0.98
CA LEU A 19 3.38 7.37 -0.34
C LEU A 19 4.91 7.52 -0.39
N GLU A 20 5.53 8.03 0.67
CA GLU A 20 6.98 8.13 0.79
C GLU A 20 7.64 6.74 0.70
N ALA A 21 7.17 5.77 1.49
CA ALA A 21 7.69 4.40 1.46
C ALA A 21 7.58 3.75 0.07
N MET A 22 6.47 3.98 -0.64
CA MET A 22 6.29 3.55 -2.03
C MET A 22 7.30 4.22 -2.97
N THR A 23 7.43 5.55 -2.88
CA THR A 23 8.31 6.37 -3.72
C THR A 23 9.78 5.98 -3.52
N GLU A 24 10.20 5.72 -2.28
CA GLU A 24 11.53 5.18 -2.00
C GLU A 24 11.74 3.79 -2.62
N GLY A 25 10.72 2.91 -2.54
CA GLY A 25 10.77 1.59 -3.14
C GLY A 25 10.97 1.64 -4.66
N PHE A 26 10.30 2.59 -5.31
CA PHE A 26 10.48 2.92 -6.73
C PHE A 26 11.88 3.49 -7.01
N SER A 27 12.35 4.43 -6.19
CA SER A 27 13.66 5.08 -6.31
C SER A 27 14.82 4.09 -6.18
N ARG A 28 14.77 3.16 -5.21
CA ARG A 28 15.76 2.08 -5.03
C ARG A 28 15.89 1.17 -6.24
N ARG A 29 14.89 1.15 -7.12
CA ARG A 29 14.84 0.35 -8.35
C ARG A 29 15.15 1.17 -9.61
N GLY A 30 15.67 2.40 -9.44
CA GLY A 30 16.03 3.29 -10.54
C GLY A 30 14.82 3.91 -11.24
N GLN A 31 13.67 3.98 -10.57
CA GLN A 31 12.41 4.47 -11.14
C GLN A 31 11.73 5.48 -10.23
N PRO A 32 12.38 6.60 -9.89
CA PRO A 32 11.88 7.53 -8.87
C PRO A 32 10.47 8.08 -9.16
N GLU A 33 10.10 8.21 -10.43
CA GLU A 33 8.78 8.70 -10.86
C GLU A 33 7.76 7.58 -11.08
N GLY A 34 8.15 6.31 -10.89
CA GLY A 34 7.31 5.16 -11.23
C GLY A 34 6.00 5.09 -10.44
N TRP A 35 5.95 5.72 -9.26
CA TRP A 35 4.72 5.82 -8.47
C TRP A 35 3.62 6.63 -9.16
N MET A 36 3.97 7.52 -10.10
CA MET A 36 3.02 8.35 -10.85
C MET A 36 2.30 7.58 -11.96
N GLY A 37 2.74 6.36 -12.27
CA GLY A 37 2.14 5.53 -13.32
C GLY A 37 0.72 5.04 -13.00
N HIS A 38 0.27 5.17 -11.74
CA HIS A 38 -1.08 4.88 -11.30
C HIS A 38 -1.40 5.67 -10.03
N PHE A 39 -2.66 5.73 -9.62
CA PHE A 39 -2.97 6.27 -8.30
C PHE A 39 -2.46 5.26 -7.25
N PRO A 40 -1.77 5.69 -6.19
CA PRO A 40 -1.10 4.81 -5.24
C PRO A 40 -2.06 3.98 -4.36
N GLY A 41 -3.32 4.40 -4.25
CA GLY A 41 -4.37 3.68 -3.53
C GLY A 41 -4.96 4.46 -2.35
N GLY A 42 -5.67 3.76 -1.48
CA GLY A 42 -6.33 4.33 -0.31
C GLY A 42 -7.50 3.49 0.18
N VAL A 43 -8.52 4.14 0.75
CA VAL A 43 -9.65 3.44 1.37
C VAL A 43 -10.43 2.63 0.33
N THR A 44 -10.81 1.40 0.68
CA THR A 44 -11.68 0.54 -0.15
C THR A 44 -12.82 -0.07 0.69
N GLY A 45 -13.73 -0.78 0.03
CA GLY A 45 -14.86 -1.47 0.62
C GLY A 45 -16.08 -1.41 -0.30
N TYR A 46 -17.13 -0.71 0.12
CA TYR A 46 -18.28 -0.45 -0.76
C TYR A 46 -17.90 0.43 -1.96
N LEU A 47 -16.97 1.37 -1.75
CA LEU A 47 -16.34 2.13 -2.82
C LEU A 47 -15.07 1.39 -3.26
N LEU A 48 -14.87 1.27 -4.57
CA LEU A 48 -13.81 0.45 -5.17
C LEU A 48 -12.40 0.93 -4.84
N ALA A 49 -12.15 2.24 -4.79
CA ALA A 49 -10.89 2.82 -4.33
C ALA A 49 -11.08 4.34 -4.17
N ASP A 50 -10.82 4.84 -2.97
CA ASP A 50 -10.76 6.27 -2.68
C ASP A 50 -9.29 6.65 -2.46
N CYS A 51 -8.69 7.26 -3.49
CA CYS A 51 -7.27 7.62 -3.48
C CYS A 51 -7.01 8.79 -2.54
N ARG A 52 -6.48 8.47 -1.35
CA ARG A 52 -6.22 9.45 -0.28
C ARG A 52 -4.74 9.70 -0.02
N CYS A 53 -3.84 9.15 -0.82
CA CYS A 53 -2.39 9.28 -0.61
C CYS A 53 -1.85 10.73 -0.62
N LEU A 54 -2.60 11.68 -1.20
CA LEU A 54 -2.27 13.11 -1.17
C LEU A 54 -3.02 13.89 -0.07
N SER A 55 -3.80 13.20 0.76
CA SER A 55 -4.56 13.82 1.84
C SER A 55 -3.71 13.95 3.12
N SER A 56 -4.10 14.87 4.00
CA SER A 56 -3.55 14.97 5.36
C SER A 56 -4.17 13.97 6.34
N GLN A 57 -5.01 13.05 5.85
CA GLN A 57 -5.67 12.06 6.69
C GLN A 57 -4.70 10.95 7.10
N ARG A 58 -5.18 10.10 8.01
CA ARG A 58 -4.43 9.00 8.60
C ARG A 58 -5.18 7.69 8.42
N LEU A 59 -4.46 6.59 8.41
CA LEU A 59 -5.02 5.25 8.37
C LEU A 59 -5.79 4.96 9.68
N GLY A 60 -7.05 4.58 9.55
CA GLY A 60 -7.91 4.08 10.63
C GLY A 60 -7.78 2.57 10.82
N CYS A 61 -7.93 2.13 12.08
CA CYS A 61 -8.09 0.72 12.42
C CYS A 61 -9.51 0.24 12.07
N GLY A 62 -9.65 -1.02 11.67
CA GLY A 62 -10.89 -1.63 11.17
C GLY A 62 -11.25 -1.23 9.74
N GLN A 63 -10.31 -0.64 8.99
CA GLN A 63 -10.52 -0.14 7.64
C GLN A 63 -9.78 -1.00 6.62
N ALA A 64 -10.43 -1.26 5.49
CA ALA A 64 -9.82 -1.88 4.32
C ALA A 64 -9.21 -0.81 3.40
N TYR A 65 -8.10 -1.18 2.75
CA TYR A 65 -7.37 -0.35 1.80
C TYR A 65 -6.92 -1.17 0.60
N ASP A 66 -6.99 -0.57 -0.58
CA ASP A 66 -6.38 -1.10 -1.81
C ASP A 66 -5.19 -0.24 -2.21
N TRP A 67 -4.14 -0.93 -2.63
CA TRP A 67 -2.82 -0.37 -2.86
C TRP A 67 -2.28 -0.79 -4.21
N PHE A 68 -1.87 0.17 -5.05
CA PHE A 68 -1.54 -0.11 -6.44
C PHE A 68 -0.10 0.26 -6.76
N ALA A 69 0.57 -0.59 -7.53
CA ALA A 69 1.80 -0.22 -8.21
C ALA A 69 1.80 -0.76 -9.65
N THR A 70 1.96 0.16 -10.60
CA THR A 70 1.91 -0.15 -12.03
C THR A 70 3.21 0.23 -12.71
N ARG A 71 3.61 -0.60 -13.68
CA ARG A 71 4.64 -0.32 -14.66
C ARG A 71 4.14 -0.74 -16.04
N PRO A 72 4.80 -0.32 -17.14
CA PRO A 72 4.43 -0.80 -18.47
C PRO A 72 4.37 -2.34 -18.53
N GLY A 73 3.18 -2.87 -18.83
CA GLY A 73 2.93 -4.31 -18.95
C GLY A 73 2.73 -5.08 -17.64
N VAL A 74 2.79 -4.44 -16.47
CA VAL A 74 2.57 -5.12 -15.18
C VAL A 74 1.88 -4.21 -14.17
N MET A 75 0.88 -4.75 -13.48
CA MET A 75 0.21 -4.10 -12.37
C MET A 75 0.14 -5.09 -11.21
N VAL A 76 0.35 -4.57 -10.00
CA VAL A 76 -0.02 -5.27 -8.77
C VAL A 76 -0.98 -4.38 -7.99
N GLU A 77 -2.00 -5.00 -7.44
CA GLU A 77 -2.95 -4.44 -6.50
C GLU A 77 -2.95 -5.35 -5.26
N GLU A 78 -3.04 -4.75 -4.09
CA GLU A 78 -3.08 -5.50 -2.83
C GLU A 78 -4.17 -4.94 -1.92
N LEU A 79 -5.14 -5.80 -1.59
CA LEU A 79 -6.14 -5.56 -0.56
C LEU A 79 -5.52 -5.81 0.81
N SER A 80 -5.70 -4.84 1.71
CA SER A 80 -5.23 -4.94 3.09
C SER A 80 -6.30 -4.51 4.08
N LEU A 81 -6.35 -5.18 5.22
CA LEU A 81 -7.23 -4.85 6.34
C LEU A 81 -6.37 -4.48 7.55
N LEU A 82 -6.46 -3.23 7.99
CA LEU A 82 -5.71 -2.78 9.16
C LEU A 82 -6.51 -3.06 10.42
N THR A 83 -6.10 -4.05 11.21
CA THR A 83 -6.77 -4.45 12.45
C THR A 83 -6.00 -3.96 13.67
N ALA A 84 -6.56 -4.20 14.87
CA ALA A 84 -5.88 -3.91 16.12
C ALA A 84 -4.62 -4.78 16.34
N HIS A 85 -4.48 -5.87 15.59
CA HIS A 85 -3.36 -6.81 15.67
C HIS A 85 -2.30 -6.59 14.58
N GLY A 86 -2.53 -5.67 13.65
CA GLY A 86 -1.62 -5.35 12.55
C GLY A 86 -2.33 -5.34 11.20
N LEU A 87 -1.53 -5.33 10.14
CA LEU A 87 -2.03 -5.40 8.77
C LEU A 87 -2.28 -6.85 8.37
N GLU A 88 -3.50 -7.16 7.99
CA GLU A 88 -3.87 -8.42 7.36
C GLU A 88 -3.91 -8.22 5.84
N ILE A 89 -3.51 -9.25 5.09
CA ILE A 89 -3.48 -9.23 3.62
C ILE A 89 -4.37 -10.38 3.12
N PRO A 90 -5.69 -10.15 2.96
CA PRO A 90 -6.64 -11.22 2.63
C PRO A 90 -6.46 -11.79 1.22
N SER A 91 -5.94 -10.99 0.29
CA SER A 91 -5.62 -11.40 -1.09
C SER A 91 -4.43 -12.35 -1.18
N LEU A 92 -3.71 -12.59 -0.08
CA LEU A 92 -2.54 -13.43 -0.08
C LEU A 92 -2.90 -14.92 -0.20
N GLY A 93 -2.64 -15.50 -1.37
CA GLY A 93 -2.80 -16.94 -1.60
C GLY A 93 -1.74 -17.78 -0.88
N ALA A 94 -2.09 -19.03 -0.54
CA ALA A 94 -1.23 -19.95 0.22
C ALA A 94 0.14 -20.26 -0.42
N THR A 95 0.28 -20.05 -1.73
CA THR A 95 1.52 -20.31 -2.49
C THR A 95 2.28 -19.03 -2.84
N TRP A 96 1.84 -17.87 -2.37
CA TRP A 96 2.49 -16.60 -2.70
C TRP A 96 3.83 -16.47 -1.96
N PRO A 97 4.93 -16.08 -2.64
CA PRO A 97 6.21 -15.89 -2.00
C PRO A 97 6.14 -14.73 -0.99
N LEU A 98 6.34 -15.06 0.29
CA LEU A 98 6.33 -14.13 1.41
C LEU A 98 7.75 -13.84 1.91
N HIS A 99 7.97 -12.58 2.29
CA HIS A 99 9.13 -12.16 3.07
C HIS A 99 8.66 -11.48 4.35
N SER A 100 9.08 -12.01 5.49
CA SER A 100 8.82 -11.40 6.80
C SER A 100 9.92 -10.41 7.14
N PHE A 101 9.54 -9.25 7.70
CA PHE A 101 10.46 -8.26 8.25
C PHE A 101 10.19 -8.11 9.75
N SER A 102 11.24 -8.15 10.56
CA SER A 102 11.19 -7.75 11.96
C SER A 102 11.63 -6.29 12.05
N GLY A 103 10.72 -5.41 12.46
CA GLY A 103 11.00 -4.02 12.82
C GLY A 103 11.61 -3.90 14.21
#